data_AF-A0A1C5U8S2-F1
#
_entry.id   AF-A0A1C5U8S2-F1
#
_cell.length_a   1.000
_cell.length_b   1.000
_cell.length_c   1.000
_cell.angle_alpha   90.00
_cell.angle_beta   90.00
_cell.angle_gamma   90.00
#
_symmetry.space_group_name_H-M   'P 1'
#
loop_
_entity.id
_entity.type
_entity.pdbx_description
1 polymer ?
#
loop_
_entity_poly.entity_id
_entity_poly.type
_entity_poly.pdbx_seq_one_letter_code
_entity_poly.pdbx_strand_id
1 'polypeptide(L)'
;MKRLLLKKLIVISRSEQSSLEVPFKKGLNIILGGNKTGKSSLIKSIFTALGCDCSKIEKDWKNLISTYLLYFKYGDEQYCVLRCGKEFSIMKEEKNNYTCVINTEKFQLFCDKLMEIFEVNMQCVISNNSEIINVTTPLLFRFQYIDQDDGWSDIGNEFKNVRYIKDWKGDTNKFITGYLNNDYYKLKAKKIQLSNDKEEKLKELKSNEMFVNSISHDLKKKSQLENLNQLNTVDDVQKKLIKLRNDTDDLRKKEYSIKEKMIKLDNNIFMKKIELNNIYKNIEETQKDISFAMEQDEEIICPICGTKHKNSLNEQLNLSAGLENSEKLRNILEDKINNFKEQLMNFNNEYEDIKNKILKNEELIKDSKEMLSYEELYKNKGKYELYNKCKQELVKIESKYKNLIGEIGALDEQIKEIKSKKRKNEITMQLKDKCKTFAEKINLPLTYIKFRDLVQVIDHTGSETPRLVYMYQSALYLYNLERGENPFNFYVIDTPNQQGQDEDNLECIFKSMELLLSNKGQVIVGTERKTGLEEKANNIINLSTKRKCLNSEKYNEHINQLQSYQQIITEYIKRKEIEN
;
A
#
# COMPACT_ATOMS: atom_id res chain seq x y z
N MET A 1 42.69 -3.56 11.20
CA MET A 1 42.49 -4.02 9.81
C MET A 1 41.77 -5.36 9.79
N LYS A 2 40.44 -5.34 9.71
CA LYS A 2 39.61 -6.55 9.57
C LYS A 2 39.79 -7.15 8.16
N ARG A 3 40.12 -8.44 8.15
CA ARG A 3 40.49 -9.22 6.96
C ARG A 3 40.00 -10.65 7.13
N LEU A 4 39.43 -11.21 6.07
CA LEU A 4 38.98 -12.59 5.99
C LEU A 4 40.15 -13.51 5.63
N LEU A 5 40.45 -14.48 6.49
CA LEU A 5 41.52 -15.45 6.27
C LEU A 5 41.00 -16.86 6.48
N LEU A 6 41.06 -17.70 5.45
CA LEU A 6 40.75 -19.11 5.57
C LEU A 6 41.87 -19.82 6.34
N LYS A 7 41.50 -20.64 7.32
CA LYS A 7 42.43 -21.35 8.22
C LYS A 7 42.59 -22.80 7.83
N LYS A 8 41.48 -23.50 7.64
CA LYS A 8 41.46 -24.87 7.16
C LYS A 8 40.08 -25.24 6.65
N LEU A 9 40.05 -26.19 5.72
CA LEU A 9 38.84 -26.88 5.27
C LEU A 9 38.93 -28.34 5.69
N ILE A 10 37.86 -28.88 6.27
CA ILE A 10 37.69 -30.31 6.50
C ILE A 10 36.48 -30.78 5.71
N VAL A 11 36.65 -31.84 4.92
CA VAL A 11 35.57 -32.53 4.21
C VAL A 11 35.45 -33.95 4.74
N ILE A 12 34.23 -34.40 5.02
CA ILE A 12 33.98 -35.70 5.65
C ILE A 12 33.01 -36.52 4.81
N SER A 13 33.39 -37.75 4.49
CA SER A 13 32.53 -38.80 3.95
C SER A 13 32.25 -39.84 5.04
N ARG A 14 31.02 -39.85 5.54
CA ARG A 14 30.57 -40.88 6.49
C ARG A 14 30.41 -42.25 5.83
N SER A 15 30.03 -42.30 4.55
CA SER A 15 29.82 -43.55 3.82
C SER A 15 31.12 -44.31 3.57
N GLU A 16 32.22 -43.59 3.34
CA GLU A 16 33.55 -44.19 3.13
C GLU A 16 34.43 -44.21 4.38
N GLN A 17 33.92 -43.73 5.52
CA GLN A 17 34.69 -43.55 6.76
C GLN A 17 36.03 -42.81 6.51
N SER A 18 35.96 -41.76 5.69
CA SER A 18 37.13 -41.04 5.22
C SER A 18 36.92 -39.53 5.31
N SER A 19 38.01 -38.80 5.45
CA SER A 19 38.00 -37.35 5.53
C SER A 19 39.30 -36.76 4.99
N LEU A 20 39.31 -35.46 4.76
CA LEU A 20 40.53 -34.74 4.42
C LEU A 20 40.51 -33.38 5.12
N GLU A 21 41.61 -33.05 5.80
CA GLU A 21 41.88 -31.72 6.34
C GLU A 21 42.91 -31.02 5.46
N VAL A 22 42.61 -29.78 5.11
CA VAL A 22 43.44 -28.95 4.25
C VAL A 22 43.71 -27.63 4.96
N PRO A 23 44.91 -27.45 5.54
CA PRO A 23 45.27 -26.20 6.20
C PRO A 23 45.62 -25.12 5.17
N PHE A 24 45.31 -23.87 5.49
CA PHE A 24 45.67 -22.70 4.69
C PHE A 24 46.44 -21.69 5.55
N LYS A 25 47.41 -21.02 4.92
CA LYS A 25 48.23 -19.96 5.53
C LYS A 25 48.00 -18.63 4.80
N LYS A 26 48.47 -17.53 5.40
CA LYS A 26 48.57 -16.23 4.72
C LYS A 26 49.54 -16.35 3.54
N GLY A 27 49.42 -15.44 2.56
CA GLY A 27 50.23 -15.46 1.35
C GLY A 27 49.79 -16.56 0.38
N LEU A 28 50.73 -17.16 -0.34
CA LEU A 28 50.46 -18.13 -1.41
C LEU A 28 50.34 -19.56 -0.87
N ASN A 29 49.26 -20.23 -1.22
CA ASN A 29 48.99 -21.65 -0.96
C ASN A 29 48.86 -22.38 -2.29
N ILE A 30 49.65 -23.42 -2.52
CA ILE A 30 49.63 -24.21 -3.75
C ILE A 30 49.03 -25.58 -3.45
N ILE A 31 47.95 -25.94 -4.14
CA ILE A 31 47.40 -27.29 -4.15
C ILE A 31 47.88 -27.97 -5.43
N LEU A 32 48.91 -28.81 -5.30
CA LEU A 32 49.53 -29.51 -6.41
C LEU A 32 48.93 -30.91 -6.52
N GLY A 33 48.29 -31.20 -7.66
CA GLY A 33 47.68 -32.51 -7.89
C GLY A 33 47.34 -32.73 -9.36
N GLY A 34 47.72 -33.90 -9.88
CA GLY A 34 47.44 -34.28 -11.26
C GLY A 34 45.94 -34.46 -11.53
N ASN A 35 45.59 -34.79 -12.77
CA ASN A 35 44.20 -35.01 -13.17
C ASN A 35 43.51 -36.10 -12.33
N LYS A 36 42.25 -35.86 -11.98
CA LYS A 36 41.38 -36.75 -11.18
C LYS A 36 41.90 -37.05 -9.78
N THR A 37 42.68 -36.15 -9.16
CA THR A 37 43.13 -36.28 -7.75
C THR A 37 42.17 -35.64 -6.74
N GLY A 38 41.04 -35.06 -7.18
CA GLY A 38 40.07 -34.38 -6.31
C GLY A 38 40.38 -32.91 -6.03
N LYS A 39 41.42 -32.33 -6.66
CA LYS A 39 41.84 -30.93 -6.52
C LYS A 39 40.70 -29.92 -6.67
N SER A 40 40.02 -29.96 -7.82
CA SER A 40 38.96 -29.01 -8.17
C SER A 40 37.76 -29.19 -7.25
N SER A 41 37.41 -30.43 -6.91
CA SER A 41 36.33 -30.75 -5.97
C SER A 41 36.62 -30.21 -4.55
N LEU A 42 37.86 -30.30 -4.10
CA LEU A 42 38.32 -29.71 -2.84
C LEU A 42 38.27 -28.17 -2.85
N ILE A 43 38.72 -27.53 -3.94
CA ILE A 43 38.67 -26.08 -4.09
C ILE A 43 37.23 -25.57 -4.08
N LYS A 44 36.35 -26.19 -4.88
CA LYS A 44 34.91 -25.89 -4.89
C LYS A 44 34.24 -26.14 -3.53
N SER A 45 34.81 -27.00 -2.69
CA SER A 45 34.29 -27.28 -1.34
C SER A 45 34.47 -26.09 -0.38
N ILE A 46 35.46 -25.21 -0.60
CA ILE A 46 35.60 -23.93 0.13
C ILE A 46 34.35 -23.08 -0.07
N PHE A 47 33.97 -22.90 -1.33
CA PHE A 47 32.82 -22.08 -1.73
C PHE A 47 31.50 -22.76 -1.38
N THR A 48 31.41 -24.09 -1.54
CA THR A 48 30.27 -24.88 -1.06
C THR A 48 30.04 -24.66 0.43
N ALA A 49 31.07 -24.68 1.28
CA ALA A 49 30.91 -24.39 2.70
C ALA A 49 30.35 -22.98 2.95
N LEU A 50 30.81 -21.98 2.20
CA LEU A 50 30.30 -20.59 2.26
C LEU A 50 28.92 -20.39 1.61
N GLY A 51 28.26 -21.46 1.15
CA GLY A 51 26.95 -21.37 0.49
C GLY A 51 26.99 -20.93 -0.97
N CYS A 52 28.19 -20.90 -1.58
CA CYS A 52 28.43 -20.56 -2.97
C CYS A 52 28.48 -21.84 -3.83
N ASP A 53 27.32 -22.33 -4.26
CA ASP A 53 27.24 -23.51 -5.10
C ASP A 53 27.67 -23.19 -6.56
N CYS A 54 28.75 -23.85 -7.01
CA CYS A 54 29.31 -23.68 -8.36
C CYS A 54 28.40 -24.25 -9.46
N SER A 55 28.52 -23.71 -10.68
CA SER A 55 27.76 -24.13 -11.87
C SER A 55 27.93 -25.61 -12.21
N LYS A 56 29.13 -26.16 -12.05
CA LYS A 56 29.42 -27.59 -12.23
C LYS A 56 30.12 -28.14 -11.00
N ILE A 57 29.54 -29.17 -10.40
CA ILE A 57 30.12 -29.97 -9.32
C ILE A 57 29.89 -31.43 -9.71
N GLU A 58 30.93 -32.26 -9.60
CA GLU A 58 30.80 -33.69 -9.87
C GLU A 58 29.73 -34.32 -8.96
N LYS A 59 28.79 -35.05 -9.55
CA LYS A 59 27.67 -35.66 -8.80
C LYS A 59 28.18 -36.64 -7.74
N ASP A 60 29.20 -37.41 -8.08
CA ASP A 60 29.81 -38.40 -7.18
C ASP A 60 30.42 -37.70 -5.96
N TRP A 61 31.13 -36.59 -6.15
CA TRP A 61 31.65 -35.77 -5.05
C TRP A 61 30.54 -35.24 -4.15
N LYS A 62 29.49 -34.67 -4.75
CA LYS A 62 28.35 -34.10 -4.01
C LYS A 62 27.63 -35.16 -3.16
N ASN A 63 27.53 -36.39 -3.66
CA ASN A 63 26.89 -37.50 -2.96
C ASN A 63 27.82 -38.13 -1.91
N LEU A 64 29.13 -38.10 -2.15
CA LEU A 64 30.14 -38.66 -1.27
C LEU A 64 30.33 -37.82 -0.01
N ILE A 65 30.41 -36.49 -0.14
CA ILE A 65 30.69 -35.62 1.01
C ILE A 65 29.42 -35.37 1.81
N SER A 66 29.43 -35.86 3.04
CA SER A 66 28.35 -35.66 4.01
C SER A 66 28.42 -34.32 4.73
N THR A 67 29.63 -33.80 4.98
CA THR A 67 29.84 -32.61 5.81
C THR A 67 31.04 -31.79 5.34
N TYR A 68 30.88 -30.47 5.39
CA TYR A 68 31.93 -29.48 5.17
C TYR A 68 32.13 -28.65 6.44
N LEU A 69 33.38 -28.45 6.83
CA LEU A 69 33.80 -27.60 7.95
C LEU A 69 34.84 -26.61 7.44
N LEU A 70 34.48 -25.33 7.36
CA LEU A 70 35.40 -24.28 6.92
C LEU A 70 35.71 -23.35 8.08
N TYR A 71 36.96 -23.34 8.50
CA TYR A 71 37.47 -22.45 9.54
C TYR A 71 38.03 -21.19 8.91
N PHE A 72 37.66 -20.04 9.44
CA PHE A 72 38.19 -18.75 8.99
C PHE A 72 38.32 -17.77 10.15
N LYS A 73 39.13 -16.74 9.93
CA LYS A 73 39.28 -15.59 10.83
C LYS A 73 38.75 -14.35 10.12
N TYR A 74 38.01 -13.49 10.82
CA TYR A 74 37.72 -12.14 10.36
C TYR A 74 38.20 -11.12 11.39
N GLY A 75 39.26 -10.38 11.06
CA GLY A 75 39.94 -9.53 12.04
C GLY A 75 40.60 -10.37 13.12
N ASP A 76 40.12 -10.26 14.37
CA ASP A 76 40.61 -11.03 15.51
C ASP A 76 39.74 -12.21 15.93
N GLU A 77 38.54 -12.29 15.38
CA GLU A 77 37.57 -13.33 15.71
C GLU A 77 37.72 -14.55 14.80
N GLN A 78 37.57 -15.74 15.39
CA GLN A 78 37.63 -17.02 14.67
C GLN A 78 36.24 -17.66 14.59
N TYR A 79 35.98 -18.24 13.43
CA TYR A 79 34.69 -18.82 13.09
C TYR A 79 34.88 -20.16 12.39
N CYS A 80 33.86 -21.01 12.49
CA CYS A 80 33.73 -22.22 11.70
C CYS A 80 32.34 -22.28 11.07
N VAL A 81 32.27 -22.43 9.75
CA VAL A 81 31.03 -22.77 9.05
C VAL A 81 30.95 -24.28 8.91
N LEU A 82 29.85 -24.84 9.42
CA LEU A 82 29.46 -26.23 9.24
C LEU A 82 28.33 -26.28 8.21
N ARG A 83 28.48 -27.12 7.18
CA ARG A 83 27.41 -27.44 6.23
C ARG A 83 27.15 -28.94 6.19
N CYS A 84 25.93 -29.33 6.51
CA CYS A 84 25.43 -30.70 6.44
C CYS A 84 24.22 -30.74 5.49
N GLY A 85 24.45 -31.13 4.23
CA GLY A 85 23.40 -31.08 3.20
C GLY A 85 22.88 -29.65 2.97
N LYS A 86 21.64 -29.39 3.40
CA LYS A 86 20.97 -28.08 3.31
C LYS A 86 21.09 -27.25 4.59
N GLU A 87 21.51 -27.86 5.69
CA GLU A 87 21.65 -27.20 6.98
C GLU A 87 23.00 -26.47 7.04
N PHE A 88 22.96 -25.23 7.50
CA PHE A 88 24.11 -24.38 7.73
C PHE A 88 24.18 -23.97 9.18
N SER A 89 25.36 -24.09 9.77
CA SER A 89 25.65 -23.60 11.12
C SER A 89 26.91 -22.74 11.10
N ILE A 90 26.93 -21.69 11.91
CA ILE A 90 28.13 -20.87 12.14
C ILE A 90 28.48 -20.96 13.61
N MET A 91 29.72 -21.32 13.87
CA MET A 91 30.31 -21.39 15.20
C MET A 91 31.29 -20.24 15.38
N LYS A 92 31.32 -19.63 16.56
CA LYS A 92 32.31 -18.61 16.95
C LYS A 92 33.18 -19.14 18.06
N GLU A 93 34.48 -18.91 17.97
CA GLU A 93 35.40 -19.25 19.05
C GLU A 93 35.37 -18.19 20.15
N GLU A 94 35.12 -18.61 21.40
CA GLU A 94 35.14 -17.79 22.60
C GLU A 94 35.93 -18.51 23.71
N LYS A 95 37.01 -17.90 24.20
CA LYS A 95 37.85 -18.45 25.29
C LYS A 95 38.26 -19.92 25.07
N ASN A 96 38.69 -20.25 23.85
CA ASN A 96 39.07 -21.61 23.40
C ASN A 96 37.94 -22.64 23.33
N ASN A 97 36.68 -22.22 23.46
CA ASN A 97 35.50 -23.05 23.19
C ASN A 97 34.72 -22.49 21.99
N TYR A 98 33.80 -23.26 21.43
CA TYR A 98 32.93 -22.80 20.35
C TYR A 98 31.50 -22.59 20.84
N THR A 99 30.87 -21.50 20.41
CA THR A 99 29.45 -21.23 20.60
C THR A 99 28.75 -21.22 19.25
N CYS A 100 27.52 -21.74 19.19
CA CYS A 100 26.72 -21.67 17.96
C CYS A 100 26.08 -20.29 17.84
N VAL A 101 26.35 -19.63 16.71
CA VAL A 101 25.87 -18.29 16.38
C VAL A 101 24.53 -18.38 15.63
N ILE A 102 24.40 -19.37 14.74
CA ILE A 102 23.18 -19.66 13.99
C ILE A 102 23.20 -21.12 13.55
N ASN A 103 22.01 -21.72 13.50
CA ASN A 103 21.74 -22.98 12.80
C ASN A 103 20.45 -22.81 11.98
N THR A 104 20.48 -23.09 10.68
CA THR A 104 19.34 -22.84 9.78
C THR A 104 19.42 -23.64 8.49
N GLU A 105 18.25 -24.03 7.95
CA GLU A 105 18.13 -24.50 6.56
C GLU A 105 17.82 -23.37 5.56
N LYS A 106 17.46 -22.18 6.06
CA LYS A 106 17.14 -21.01 5.24
C LYS A 106 18.43 -20.32 4.80
N PHE A 107 18.76 -20.45 3.51
CA PHE A 107 19.96 -19.88 2.90
C PHE A 107 20.14 -18.37 3.13
N GLN A 108 19.05 -17.59 3.06
CA GLN A 108 19.12 -16.14 3.26
C GLN A 108 19.56 -15.79 4.69
N LEU A 109 19.00 -16.45 5.72
CA LEU A 109 19.39 -16.22 7.12
C LEU A 109 20.86 -16.56 7.38
N PHE A 110 21.36 -17.64 6.75
CA PHE A 110 22.78 -17.99 6.80
C PHE A 110 23.65 -16.89 6.18
N CYS A 111 23.28 -16.39 5.00
CA CYS A 111 23.99 -15.28 4.35
C CYS A 111 23.94 -14.00 5.18
N ASP A 112 22.78 -13.62 5.71
CA ASP A 112 22.61 -12.43 6.53
C ASP A 112 23.54 -12.47 7.76
N LYS A 113 23.68 -13.65 8.40
CA LYS A 113 24.58 -13.79 9.54
C LYS A 113 26.06 -13.71 9.15
N LEU A 114 26.45 -14.23 7.99
CA LEU A 114 27.81 -14.02 7.46
C LEU A 114 28.06 -12.56 7.11
N MET A 115 27.07 -11.86 6.54
CA MET A 115 27.20 -10.43 6.23
C MET A 115 27.33 -9.59 7.50
N GLU A 116 26.64 -9.95 8.58
CA GLU A 116 26.82 -9.34 9.90
C GLU A 116 28.26 -9.52 10.40
N ILE A 117 28.79 -10.75 10.33
CA ILE A 117 30.19 -11.06 10.71
C ILE A 117 31.19 -10.25 9.87
N PHE A 118 30.94 -10.11 8.56
CA PHE A 118 31.81 -9.37 7.64
C PHE A 118 31.56 -7.85 7.65
N GLU A 119 30.58 -7.36 8.42
CA GLU A 119 30.18 -5.95 8.48
C GLU A 119 29.74 -5.39 7.11
N VAL A 120 29.12 -6.25 6.30
CA VAL A 120 28.58 -5.95 4.98
C VAL A 120 27.08 -5.69 5.11
N ASN A 121 26.62 -4.55 4.62
CA ASN A 121 25.21 -4.20 4.55
C ASN A 121 24.90 -3.60 3.19
N MET A 122 24.98 -4.47 2.19
CA MET A 122 24.65 -4.17 0.80
C MET A 122 23.21 -4.63 0.56
N GLN A 123 22.25 -3.74 0.84
CA GLN A 123 20.85 -4.03 0.62
C GLN A 123 20.53 -4.19 -0.87
N CYS A 124 19.95 -5.34 -1.19
CA CYS A 124 19.55 -5.79 -2.51
C CYS A 124 18.03 -5.93 -2.58
N VAL A 125 17.46 -5.72 -3.76
CA VAL A 125 16.02 -5.88 -3.99
C VAL A 125 15.78 -7.12 -4.84
N ILE A 126 14.90 -8.01 -4.36
CA ILE A 126 14.48 -9.20 -5.09
C ILE A 126 13.61 -8.80 -6.28
N SER A 127 13.91 -9.35 -7.46
CA SER A 127 13.25 -9.01 -8.73
C SER A 127 11.75 -9.28 -8.75
N ASN A 128 11.28 -10.30 -8.02
CA ASN A 128 9.91 -10.82 -8.15
C ASN A 128 8.92 -10.18 -7.18
N ASN A 129 9.34 -9.85 -5.95
CA ASN A 129 8.46 -9.38 -4.87
C ASN A 129 8.90 -8.02 -4.28
N SER A 130 9.98 -7.42 -4.80
CA SER A 130 10.56 -6.17 -4.27
C SER A 130 10.97 -6.22 -2.79
N GLU A 131 11.13 -7.41 -2.23
CA GLU A 131 11.62 -7.59 -0.87
C GLU A 131 13.09 -7.17 -0.78
N ILE A 132 13.45 -6.58 0.36
CA ILE A 132 14.81 -6.13 0.63
C ILE A 132 15.53 -7.17 1.46
N ILE A 133 16.64 -7.65 0.92
CA ILE A 133 17.53 -8.60 1.57
C ILE A 133 18.95 -8.06 1.57
N ASN A 134 19.84 -8.58 2.41
CA ASN A 134 21.26 -8.30 2.26
C ASN A 134 21.86 -9.12 1.11
N VAL A 135 23.01 -8.70 0.61
CA VAL A 135 23.77 -9.44 -0.41
C VAL A 135 24.10 -10.84 0.08
N THR A 136 24.01 -11.83 -0.80
CA THR A 136 24.35 -13.22 -0.48
C THR A 136 25.80 -13.55 -0.79
N THR A 137 26.36 -14.57 -0.15
CA THR A 137 27.76 -14.99 -0.35
C THR A 137 28.15 -15.27 -1.80
N PRO A 138 27.30 -15.85 -2.69
CA PRO A 138 27.67 -16.06 -4.09
C PRO A 138 27.89 -14.73 -4.82
N LEU A 139 27.10 -13.71 -4.49
CA LEU A 139 27.23 -12.38 -5.07
C LEU A 139 28.43 -11.62 -4.51
N LEU A 140 28.67 -11.74 -3.20
CA LEU A 140 29.79 -11.10 -2.53
C LEU A 140 31.14 -11.66 -3.03
N PHE A 141 31.25 -12.97 -3.21
CA PHE A 141 32.52 -13.66 -3.48
C PHE A 141 32.79 -14.02 -4.95
N ARG A 142 31.96 -13.56 -5.89
CA ARG A 142 32.12 -13.90 -7.32
C ARG A 142 33.44 -13.48 -7.96
N PHE A 143 34.22 -12.57 -7.38
CA PHE A 143 35.54 -12.21 -7.91
C PHE A 143 36.69 -12.85 -7.13
N GLN A 144 36.38 -13.68 -6.13
CA GLN A 144 37.36 -14.35 -5.28
C GLN A 144 37.66 -15.75 -5.78
N TYR A 145 37.04 -16.18 -6.88
CA TYR A 145 37.19 -17.51 -7.45
C TYR A 145 37.25 -17.47 -8.98
N ILE A 146 38.25 -18.12 -9.56
CA ILE A 146 38.19 -18.58 -10.95
C ILE A 146 37.95 -20.09 -10.94
N ASP A 147 36.74 -20.49 -11.34
CA ASP A 147 36.36 -21.89 -11.48
C ASP A 147 36.96 -22.54 -12.74
N GLN A 148 37.45 -23.77 -12.61
CA GLN A 148 38.03 -24.53 -13.72
C GLN A 148 37.07 -24.70 -14.91
N ASP A 149 35.76 -24.86 -14.68
CA ASP A 149 34.83 -25.23 -15.75
C ASP A 149 34.30 -24.01 -16.51
N ASP A 150 33.70 -23.06 -15.79
CA ASP A 150 32.99 -21.93 -16.40
C ASP A 150 33.70 -20.58 -16.12
N GLY A 151 34.57 -20.53 -15.11
CA GLY A 151 35.17 -19.28 -14.61
C GLY A 151 36.21 -18.64 -15.51
N TRP A 152 36.79 -19.37 -16.46
CA TRP A 152 37.82 -18.86 -17.37
C TRP A 152 37.26 -18.22 -18.64
N SER A 153 35.95 -18.30 -18.85
CA SER A 153 35.27 -17.80 -20.06
C SER A 153 34.60 -16.44 -19.87
N ASP A 154 34.20 -16.11 -18.64
CA ASP A 154 33.52 -14.88 -18.27
C ASP A 154 33.87 -14.52 -16.82
N ILE A 155 33.81 -13.25 -16.47
CA ILE A 155 34.24 -12.77 -15.15
C ILE A 155 33.03 -12.72 -14.21
N GLY A 156 33.15 -13.34 -13.03
CA GLY A 156 32.19 -13.16 -11.94
C GLY A 156 30.84 -13.86 -12.17
N ASN A 157 30.86 -14.98 -12.87
CA ASN A 157 29.69 -15.79 -13.23
C ASN A 157 29.82 -17.28 -12.82
N GLU A 158 30.65 -17.57 -11.82
CA GLU A 158 31.04 -18.91 -11.39
C GLU A 158 29.95 -19.63 -10.56
N PHE A 159 29.10 -18.86 -9.87
CA PHE A 159 28.10 -19.37 -8.95
C PHE A 159 26.67 -19.40 -9.53
N LYS A 160 25.89 -20.39 -9.09
CA LYS A 160 24.49 -20.56 -9.47
C LYS A 160 23.56 -19.59 -8.76
N ASN A 161 22.34 -19.48 -9.30
CA ASN A 161 21.18 -18.88 -8.63
C ASN A 161 21.38 -17.43 -8.16
N VAL A 162 22.12 -16.60 -8.89
CA VAL A 162 22.34 -15.18 -8.52
C VAL A 162 21.34 -14.20 -9.16
N ARG A 163 20.54 -14.66 -10.13
CA ARG A 163 19.69 -13.81 -11.00
C ARG A 163 18.38 -13.31 -10.35
N TYR A 164 18.06 -13.76 -9.14
CA TYR A 164 16.84 -13.36 -8.42
C TYR A 164 16.92 -11.95 -7.82
N ILE A 165 18.12 -11.35 -7.78
CA ILE A 165 18.34 -9.97 -7.34
C ILE A 165 18.39 -9.04 -8.55
N LYS A 166 17.69 -7.91 -8.46
CA LYS A 166 17.66 -6.89 -9.51
C LYS A 166 19.01 -6.19 -9.63
N ASP A 167 19.46 -5.95 -10.87
CA ASP A 167 20.72 -5.25 -11.18
C ASP A 167 21.99 -5.83 -10.50
N TRP A 168 21.93 -7.10 -10.09
CA TRP A 168 22.95 -7.73 -9.24
C TRP A 168 24.37 -7.55 -9.75
N LYS A 169 24.62 -7.70 -11.07
CA LYS A 169 25.96 -7.52 -11.66
C LYS A 169 26.50 -6.12 -11.42
N GLY A 170 25.72 -5.12 -11.80
CA GLY A 170 26.16 -3.73 -11.75
C GLY A 170 26.33 -3.25 -10.32
N ASP A 171 25.49 -3.71 -9.40
CA ASP A 171 25.60 -3.35 -8.00
C ASP A 171 26.83 -3.99 -7.35
N THR A 172 27.00 -5.31 -7.51
CA THR A 172 28.15 -6.01 -6.92
C THR A 172 29.49 -5.58 -7.55
N ASN A 173 29.51 -5.14 -8.82
CA ASN A 173 30.70 -4.55 -9.45
C ASN A 173 31.19 -3.33 -8.64
N LYS A 174 30.25 -2.43 -8.35
CA LYS A 174 30.51 -1.15 -7.68
C LYS A 174 30.81 -1.32 -6.20
N PHE A 175 30.17 -2.31 -5.56
CA PHE A 175 30.41 -2.62 -4.16
C PHE A 175 31.80 -3.24 -3.95
N ILE A 176 32.15 -4.29 -4.70
CA ILE A 176 33.42 -5.01 -4.50
C ILE A 176 34.63 -4.14 -4.85
N THR A 177 34.51 -3.28 -5.87
CA THR A 177 35.53 -2.27 -6.23
C THR A 177 35.58 -1.08 -5.25
N GLY A 178 34.63 -1.00 -4.30
CA GLY A 178 34.61 0.04 -3.27
C GLY A 178 34.22 1.42 -3.81
N TYR A 179 33.63 1.45 -5.01
CA TYR A 179 33.07 2.67 -5.58
C TYR A 179 31.82 3.10 -4.80
N LEU A 180 30.95 2.15 -4.44
CA LEU A 180 29.75 2.38 -3.63
C LEU A 180 29.81 1.51 -2.36
N ASN A 181 29.29 2.04 -1.25
CA ASN A 181 29.40 1.44 0.08
C ASN A 181 28.02 1.04 0.64
N ASN A 182 28.00 0.54 1.88
CA ASN A 182 26.77 0.15 2.59
C ASN A 182 25.71 1.28 2.61
N ASP A 183 26.13 2.53 2.84
CA ASP A 183 25.21 3.67 2.93
C ASP A 183 24.48 3.92 1.60
N TYR A 184 25.19 3.85 0.48
CA TYR A 184 24.56 3.94 -0.84
C TYR A 184 23.46 2.90 -1.03
N TYR A 185 23.74 1.64 -0.67
CA TYR A 185 22.80 0.55 -0.89
C TYR A 185 21.58 0.65 0.03
N LYS A 186 21.74 1.11 1.27
CA LYS A 186 20.62 1.45 2.16
C LYS A 186 19.72 2.55 1.58
N LEU A 187 20.31 3.62 1.05
CA LEU A 187 19.55 4.71 0.42
C LEU A 187 18.85 4.23 -0.85
N LYS A 188 19.53 3.42 -1.69
CA LYS A 188 18.95 2.83 -2.90
C LYS A 188 17.75 1.94 -2.57
N ALA A 189 17.88 1.07 -1.56
CA ALA A 189 16.82 0.22 -1.05
C ALA A 189 15.60 1.02 -0.58
N LYS A 190 15.83 2.01 0.30
CA LYS A 190 14.77 2.91 0.80
C LYS A 190 14.07 3.65 -0.34
N LYS A 191 14.82 4.15 -1.33
CA LYS A 191 14.25 4.81 -2.51
C LYS A 191 13.32 3.87 -3.30
N ILE A 192 13.70 2.61 -3.46
CA ILE A 192 12.86 1.63 -4.18
C ILE A 192 11.56 1.36 -3.42
N GLN A 193 11.61 1.19 -2.09
CA GLN A 193 10.41 1.06 -1.25
C GLN A 193 9.47 2.26 -1.40
N LEU A 194 9.98 3.47 -1.20
CA LEU A 194 9.17 4.69 -1.36
C LEU A 194 8.63 4.84 -2.80
N SER A 195 9.37 4.36 -3.81
CA SER A 195 8.91 4.38 -5.20
C SER A 195 7.73 3.43 -5.42
N ASN A 196 7.73 2.25 -4.79
CA ASN A 196 6.61 1.31 -4.82
C ASN A 196 5.40 1.90 -4.08
N ASP A 197 5.59 2.45 -2.88
CA ASP A 197 4.53 3.10 -2.10
C ASP A 197 3.92 4.28 -2.89
N LYS A 198 4.75 5.05 -3.60
CA LYS A 198 4.32 6.13 -4.48
C LYS A 198 3.46 5.60 -5.63
N GLU A 199 3.82 4.48 -6.26
CA GLU A 199 3.02 3.87 -7.33
C GLU A 199 1.69 3.33 -6.83
N GLU A 200 1.66 2.73 -5.64
CA GLU A 200 0.41 2.30 -4.99
C GLU A 200 -0.49 3.49 -4.69
N LYS A 201 0.06 4.55 -4.09
CA LYS A 201 -0.68 5.80 -3.83
C LYS A 201 -1.15 6.50 -5.09
N LEU A 202 -0.40 6.42 -6.19
CA LEU A 202 -0.84 6.96 -7.48
C LEU A 202 -2.04 6.19 -8.03
N LYS A 203 -2.08 4.86 -7.87
CA LYS A 203 -3.26 4.04 -8.26
C LYS A 203 -4.48 4.39 -7.42
N GLU A 204 -4.31 4.51 -6.10
CA GLU A 204 -5.37 4.91 -5.17
C GLU A 204 -5.90 6.30 -5.51
N LEU A 205 -5.01 7.27 -5.78
CA LEU A 205 -5.35 8.63 -6.18
C LEU A 205 -6.17 8.65 -7.47
N LYS A 206 -5.71 7.97 -8.53
CA LYS A 206 -6.44 7.90 -9.81
C LYS A 206 -7.82 7.27 -9.66
N SER A 207 -7.94 6.20 -8.85
CA SER A 207 -9.22 5.54 -8.60
C SER A 207 -10.20 6.47 -7.88
N ASN A 208 -9.73 7.17 -6.85
CA ASN A 208 -10.56 8.14 -6.11
C ASN A 208 -10.90 9.38 -6.94
N GLU A 209 -9.99 9.87 -7.79
CA GLU A 209 -10.27 10.93 -8.76
C GLU A 209 -11.39 10.53 -9.73
N MET A 210 -11.32 9.32 -10.30
CA MET A 210 -12.37 8.80 -11.18
C MET A 210 -13.72 8.72 -10.46
N PHE A 211 -13.74 8.26 -9.21
CA PHE A 211 -14.94 8.18 -8.40
C PHE A 211 -15.52 9.55 -8.03
N VAL A 212 -14.69 10.51 -7.64
CA VAL A 212 -15.11 11.89 -7.38
C VAL A 212 -15.64 12.55 -8.65
N ASN A 213 -14.98 12.32 -9.79
CA ASN A 213 -15.42 12.84 -11.08
C ASN A 213 -16.76 12.24 -11.51
N SER A 214 -17.00 10.95 -11.29
CA SER A 214 -18.28 10.32 -11.61
C SER A 214 -19.42 10.88 -10.76
N ILE A 215 -19.22 11.04 -9.45
CA ILE A 215 -20.20 11.70 -8.57
C ILE A 215 -20.43 13.14 -9.01
N SER A 216 -19.37 13.88 -9.36
CA SER A 216 -19.48 15.26 -9.81
C SER A 216 -20.28 15.39 -11.10
N HIS A 217 -20.11 14.45 -12.02
CA HIS A 217 -20.81 14.42 -13.29
C HIS A 217 -22.27 13.99 -13.12
N ASP A 218 -22.56 13.03 -12.24
CA ASP A 218 -23.92 12.68 -11.81
C ASP A 218 -24.65 13.87 -11.21
N LEU A 219 -23.98 14.63 -10.34
CA LEU A 219 -24.52 15.86 -9.75
C LEU A 219 -24.75 16.92 -10.83
N LYS A 220 -23.82 17.11 -11.77
CA LYS A 220 -23.93 18.08 -12.87
C LYS A 220 -25.03 17.76 -13.89
N LYS A 221 -25.19 16.48 -14.26
CA LYS A 221 -26.27 16.03 -15.16
C LYS A 221 -27.65 16.26 -14.56
N LYS A 222 -27.79 16.07 -13.25
CA LYS A 222 -29.04 16.36 -12.53
C LYS A 222 -29.21 17.85 -12.22
N SER A 223 -28.13 18.61 -12.14
CA SER A 223 -28.15 20.06 -11.94
C SER A 223 -28.31 20.87 -13.23
N GLN A 224 -28.93 20.33 -14.30
CA GLN A 224 -29.52 21.15 -15.39
C GLN A 224 -30.75 21.97 -14.92
N LEU A 225 -30.82 22.31 -13.63
CA LEU A 225 -31.65 23.35 -13.06
C LEU A 225 -30.69 24.34 -12.40
N GLU A 226 -30.35 25.40 -13.13
CA GLU A 226 -29.59 26.57 -12.68
C GLU A 226 -30.26 27.36 -11.53
N ASN A 227 -31.32 26.81 -10.90
CA ASN A 227 -32.10 27.45 -9.83
C ASN A 227 -31.61 27.15 -8.40
N LEU A 228 -30.42 26.57 -8.21
CA LEU A 228 -29.91 26.25 -6.87
C LEU A 228 -29.26 27.43 -6.14
N ASN A 229 -29.05 28.57 -6.80
CA ASN A 229 -28.55 29.79 -6.17
C ASN A 229 -29.65 30.75 -5.67
N GLN A 230 -30.95 30.40 -5.80
CA GLN A 230 -32.07 31.26 -5.36
C GLN A 230 -32.96 30.64 -4.26
N LEU A 231 -32.59 29.49 -3.70
CA LEU A 231 -33.36 28.89 -2.61
C LEU A 231 -32.79 29.37 -1.27
N ASN A 232 -33.47 30.38 -0.72
CA ASN A 232 -33.54 30.61 0.73
C ASN A 232 -33.66 29.25 1.43
N THR A 233 -32.92 29.08 2.53
CA THR A 233 -32.67 27.79 3.17
C THR A 233 -33.92 26.91 3.32
N VAL A 234 -33.77 25.58 3.22
CA VAL A 234 -34.86 24.59 3.35
C VAL A 234 -35.73 24.81 4.61
N ASP A 235 -35.13 25.38 5.65
CA ASP A 235 -35.78 25.80 6.90
C ASP A 235 -36.83 26.91 6.70
N ASP A 236 -36.58 27.86 5.80
CA ASP A 236 -37.48 28.97 5.50
C ASP A 236 -38.72 28.52 4.73
N VAL A 237 -38.54 27.55 3.81
CA VAL A 237 -39.66 26.93 3.07
C VAL A 237 -40.54 26.12 4.02
N GLN A 238 -39.94 25.35 4.94
CA GLN A 238 -40.70 24.61 5.96
C GLN A 238 -41.48 25.53 6.89
N LYS A 239 -40.87 26.60 7.42
CA LYS A 239 -41.55 27.59 8.27
C LYS A 239 -42.72 28.26 7.54
N LYS A 240 -42.54 28.58 6.26
CA LYS A 240 -43.58 29.17 5.41
C LYS A 240 -44.75 28.21 5.18
N LEU A 241 -44.47 26.92 4.94
CA LEU A 241 -45.52 25.90 4.75
C LEU A 241 -46.32 25.61 6.02
N ILE A 242 -45.65 25.55 7.19
CA ILE A 242 -46.32 25.37 8.47
C ILE A 242 -47.23 26.56 8.76
N LYS A 243 -46.74 27.79 8.52
CA LYS A 243 -47.53 29.01 8.69
C LYS A 243 -48.77 29.03 7.78
N LEU A 244 -48.60 28.74 6.48
CA LEU A 244 -49.72 28.70 5.52
C LEU A 244 -50.77 27.64 5.88
N ARG A 245 -50.36 26.47 6.41
CA ARG A 245 -51.30 25.45 6.88
C ARG A 245 -52.09 25.92 8.10
N ASN A 246 -51.42 26.47 9.11
CA ASN A 246 -52.09 26.99 10.30
C ASN A 246 -53.07 28.13 9.94
N ASP A 247 -52.65 29.04 9.07
CA ASP A 247 -53.49 30.15 8.58
C ASP A 247 -54.72 29.61 7.84
N THR A 248 -54.57 28.54 7.06
CA THR A 248 -55.68 27.90 6.32
C THR A 248 -56.65 27.18 7.25
N ASP A 249 -56.15 26.49 8.27
CA ASP A 249 -56.98 25.81 9.26
C ASP A 249 -57.80 26.81 10.09
N ASP A 250 -57.21 27.94 10.48
CA ASP A 250 -57.93 28.99 11.20
C ASP A 250 -58.96 29.71 10.31
N LEU A 251 -58.68 29.90 9.02
CA LEU A 251 -59.66 30.40 8.06
C LEU A 251 -60.84 29.42 7.90
N ARG A 252 -60.60 28.11 7.85
CA ARG A 252 -61.67 27.09 7.80
C ARG A 252 -62.53 27.09 9.05
N LYS A 253 -61.95 27.25 10.25
CA LYS A 253 -62.73 27.40 11.49
C LYS A 253 -63.66 28.62 11.44
N LYS A 254 -63.17 29.74 10.89
CA LYS A 254 -63.98 30.96 10.71
C LYS A 254 -65.08 30.75 9.67
N GLU A 255 -64.78 30.08 8.56
CA GLU A 255 -65.76 29.71 7.52
C GLU A 255 -66.93 28.92 8.14
N TYR A 256 -66.64 27.89 8.94
CA TYR A 256 -67.68 27.11 9.64
C TYR A 256 -68.53 27.98 10.58
N SER A 257 -67.89 28.85 11.37
CA SER A 257 -68.60 29.73 12.31
C SER A 257 -69.54 30.73 11.61
N ILE A 258 -69.11 31.31 10.48
CA ILE A 258 -69.94 32.23 9.71
C ILE A 258 -71.12 31.48 9.07
N LYS A 259 -70.87 30.29 8.52
CA LYS A 259 -71.92 29.46 7.91
C LYS A 259 -73.01 29.10 8.92
N GLU A 260 -72.66 28.76 10.17
CA GLU A 260 -73.64 28.54 11.24
C GLU A 260 -74.48 29.79 11.54
N LYS A 261 -73.87 30.98 11.58
CA LYS A 261 -74.58 32.24 11.80
C LYS A 261 -75.55 32.56 10.67
N MET A 262 -75.13 32.32 9.42
CA MET A 262 -75.98 32.50 8.24
C MET A 262 -77.21 31.58 8.29
N ILE A 263 -77.02 30.29 8.58
CA ILE A 263 -78.13 29.33 8.72
C ILE A 263 -79.12 29.78 9.81
N LYS A 264 -78.63 30.27 10.95
CA LYS A 264 -79.48 30.80 12.03
C LYS A 264 -80.30 32.01 11.56
N LEU A 265 -79.68 32.92 10.82
CA LEU A 265 -80.36 34.10 10.28
C LEU A 265 -81.40 33.73 9.21
N ASP A 266 -81.08 32.81 8.30
CA ASP A 266 -82.03 32.30 7.29
C ASP A 266 -83.26 31.67 7.95
N ASN A 267 -83.04 30.83 8.98
CA ASN A 267 -84.13 30.24 9.75
C ASN A 267 -84.97 31.31 10.46
N ASN A 268 -84.35 32.33 11.05
CA ASN A 268 -85.07 33.43 11.69
C ASN A 268 -85.90 34.23 10.67
N ILE A 269 -85.35 34.54 9.49
CA ILE A 269 -86.07 35.21 8.40
C ILE A 269 -87.27 34.36 7.97
N PHE A 270 -87.09 33.05 7.81
CA PHE A 270 -88.16 32.14 7.43
C PHE A 270 -89.30 32.12 8.47
N MET A 271 -88.96 31.96 9.76
CA MET A 271 -89.95 31.98 10.83
C MET A 271 -90.71 33.30 10.92
N LYS A 272 -90.02 34.44 10.78
CA LYS A 272 -90.65 35.76 10.80
C LYS A 272 -91.55 36.01 9.58
N LYS A 273 -91.22 35.47 8.41
CA LYS A 273 -92.12 35.51 7.23
C LYS A 273 -93.42 34.74 7.48
N ILE A 274 -93.37 33.60 8.17
CA ILE A 274 -94.58 32.84 8.55
C ILE A 274 -95.44 33.67 9.52
N GLU A 275 -94.82 34.24 10.56
CA GLU A 275 -95.51 35.14 11.50
C GLU A 275 -96.17 36.31 10.75
N LEU A 276 -95.44 36.96 9.84
CA LEU A 276 -95.95 38.08 9.05
C LEU A 276 -97.14 37.66 8.18
N ASN A 277 -97.10 36.50 7.54
CA ASN A 277 -98.21 35.97 6.73
C ASN A 277 -99.47 35.72 7.57
N ASN A 278 -99.31 35.23 8.80
CA ASN A 278 -100.43 35.06 9.72
C ASN A 278 -101.02 36.42 10.15
N ILE A 279 -100.18 37.43 10.36
CA ILE A 279 -100.66 38.80 10.66
C ILE A 279 -101.39 39.40 9.46
N TYR A 280 -100.92 39.20 8.23
CA TYR A 280 -101.63 39.63 7.02
C TYR A 280 -103.04 39.05 6.95
N LYS A 281 -103.19 37.74 7.17
CA LYS A 281 -104.50 37.09 7.24
C LYS A 281 -105.37 37.63 8.36
N ASN A 282 -104.78 37.86 9.55
CA ASN A 282 -105.50 38.40 10.70
C ASN A 282 -106.02 39.82 10.42
N ILE A 283 -105.21 40.68 9.80
CA ILE A 283 -105.62 42.03 9.38
C ILE A 283 -106.79 41.93 8.40
N GLU A 284 -106.69 41.05 7.39
CA GLU A 284 -107.75 40.88 6.38
C GLU A 284 -109.07 40.40 6.99
N GLU A 285 -109.04 39.42 7.89
CA GLU A 285 -110.23 38.92 8.58
C GLU A 285 -110.79 39.96 9.56
N THR A 286 -109.94 40.64 10.34
CA THR A 286 -110.39 41.70 11.27
C THR A 286 -111.04 42.87 10.52
N GLN A 287 -110.56 43.21 9.32
CA GLN A 287 -111.19 44.23 8.47
C GLN A 287 -112.59 43.80 7.99
N LYS A 288 -112.75 42.52 7.62
CA LYS A 288 -114.07 41.95 7.29
C LYS A 288 -114.98 41.97 8.50
N ASP A 289 -114.47 41.61 9.67
CA ASP A 289 -115.22 41.62 10.94
C ASP A 289 -115.68 43.03 11.32
N ILE A 290 -114.82 44.05 11.19
CA ILE A 290 -115.19 45.46 11.40
C ILE A 290 -116.28 45.88 10.42
N SER A 291 -116.10 45.59 9.12
CA SER A 291 -117.07 45.96 8.08
C SER A 291 -118.43 45.31 8.34
N PHE A 292 -118.43 44.03 8.70
CA PHE A 292 -119.65 43.30 9.07
C PHE A 292 -120.28 43.90 10.33
N ALA A 293 -119.51 44.13 11.39
CA ALA A 293 -120.02 44.67 12.65
C ALA A 293 -120.65 46.07 12.51
N MET A 294 -120.14 46.91 11.60
CA MET A 294 -120.71 48.24 11.33
C MET A 294 -122.10 48.20 10.66
N GLU A 295 -122.45 47.10 9.98
CA GLU A 295 -123.73 46.92 9.29
C GLU A 295 -124.82 46.26 10.16
N GLN A 296 -124.47 45.81 11.38
CA GLN A 296 -125.39 45.08 12.28
C GLN A 296 -125.90 45.94 13.44
N ASP A 297 -127.02 45.53 14.03
CA ASP A 297 -127.60 46.12 15.24
C ASP A 297 -126.71 45.92 16.50
N GLU A 298 -127.08 46.55 17.62
CA GLU A 298 -126.31 46.53 18.89
C GLU A 298 -126.09 45.12 19.50
N GLU A 299 -126.78 44.09 19.00
CA GLU A 299 -126.67 42.70 19.48
C GLU A 299 -126.47 41.75 18.28
N ILE A 300 -125.28 41.17 18.14
CA ILE A 300 -124.94 40.21 17.08
C ILE A 300 -125.07 38.79 17.61
N ILE A 301 -125.85 37.95 16.92
CA ILE A 301 -125.98 36.53 17.28
C ILE A 301 -125.01 35.72 16.43
N CYS A 302 -124.13 34.95 17.08
CA CYS A 302 -123.21 34.07 16.36
C CYS A 302 -124.00 32.98 15.60
N PRO A 303 -123.84 32.87 14.27
CA PRO A 303 -124.61 31.92 13.46
C PRO A 303 -124.19 30.46 13.67
N ILE A 304 -123.07 30.21 14.39
CA ILE A 304 -122.54 28.87 14.63
C ILE A 304 -122.98 28.33 16.00
N CYS A 305 -122.82 29.13 17.07
CA CYS A 305 -123.10 28.68 18.44
C CYS A 305 -124.31 29.35 19.10
N GLY A 306 -124.95 30.31 18.43
CA GLY A 306 -126.13 31.01 18.95
C GLY A 306 -125.84 31.98 20.11
N THR A 307 -124.56 32.21 20.46
CA THR A 307 -124.19 33.16 21.51
C THR A 307 -124.47 34.58 21.08
N LYS A 308 -125.05 35.39 21.97
CA LYS A 308 -125.31 36.81 21.75
C LYS A 308 -124.11 37.65 22.15
N HIS A 309 -123.54 38.37 21.20
CA HIS A 309 -122.44 39.30 21.40
C HIS A 309 -122.97 40.73 21.39
N LYS A 310 -122.46 41.57 22.29
CA LYS A 310 -122.73 43.01 22.26
C LYS A 310 -121.89 43.64 21.16
N ASN A 311 -122.52 44.44 20.31
CA ASN A 311 -121.91 45.22 19.24
C ASN A 311 -122.04 46.71 19.53
N SER A 312 -121.69 47.10 20.76
CA SER A 312 -121.71 48.51 21.14
C SER A 312 -120.51 49.23 20.54
N LEU A 313 -120.56 50.56 20.53
CA LEU A 313 -119.48 51.41 20.02
C LEU A 313 -118.12 51.07 20.67
N ASN A 314 -118.08 50.67 21.94
CA ASN A 314 -116.84 50.25 22.62
C ASN A 314 -116.23 48.99 22.01
N GLU A 315 -117.03 47.98 21.67
CA GLU A 315 -116.60 46.72 21.09
C GLU A 315 -116.12 46.92 19.65
N GLN A 316 -116.78 47.79 18.88
CA GLN A 316 -116.32 48.21 17.55
C GLN A 316 -114.99 49.00 17.60
N LEU A 317 -114.82 49.87 18.60
CA LEU A 317 -113.55 50.55 18.86
C LEU A 317 -112.44 49.58 19.28
N ASN A 318 -112.76 48.53 20.06
CA ASN A 318 -111.81 47.49 20.43
C ASN A 318 -111.35 46.67 19.23
N LEU A 319 -112.24 46.35 18.28
CA LEU A 319 -111.87 45.69 17.02
C LEU A 319 -110.95 46.59 16.17
N SER A 320 -111.29 47.88 16.06
CA SER A 320 -110.46 48.87 15.36
C SER A 320 -109.08 49.05 16.00
N ALA A 321 -109.01 49.06 17.34
CA ALA A 321 -107.74 49.07 18.07
C ALA A 321 -106.95 47.76 17.85
N GLY A 322 -107.63 46.62 17.73
CA GLY A 322 -107.04 45.33 17.37
C GLY A 322 -106.42 45.33 15.96
N LEU A 323 -107.09 45.98 15.01
CA LEU A 323 -106.56 46.20 13.66
C LEU A 323 -105.31 47.08 13.66
N GLU A 324 -105.36 48.24 14.34
CA GLU A 324 -104.21 49.16 14.45
C GLU A 324 -102.99 48.48 15.10
N ASN A 325 -103.22 47.66 16.14
CA ASN A 325 -102.16 46.88 16.78
C ASN A 325 -101.57 45.83 15.84
N SER A 326 -102.40 45.18 15.01
CA SER A 326 -101.96 44.21 14.01
C SER A 326 -101.12 44.87 12.91
N GLU A 327 -101.48 46.08 12.48
CA GLU A 327 -100.69 46.86 11.52
C GLU A 327 -99.35 47.33 12.10
N LYS A 328 -99.31 47.76 13.38
CA LYS A 328 -98.06 48.06 14.09
C LYS A 328 -97.16 46.82 14.16
N LEU A 329 -97.73 45.66 14.48
CA LEU A 329 -96.99 44.41 14.55
C LEU A 329 -96.45 43.97 13.18
N ARG A 330 -97.21 44.18 12.10
CA ARG A 330 -96.76 43.97 10.72
C ARG A 330 -95.48 44.77 10.43
N ASN A 331 -95.51 46.08 10.67
CA ASN A 331 -94.36 46.94 10.41
C ASN A 331 -93.13 46.52 11.23
N ILE A 332 -93.31 46.17 12.52
CA ILE A 332 -92.23 45.65 13.38
C ILE A 332 -91.62 44.35 12.83
N LEU A 333 -92.44 43.45 12.29
CA LEU A 333 -91.98 42.19 11.72
C LEU A 333 -91.22 42.41 10.40
N GLU A 334 -91.69 43.34 9.55
CA GLU A 334 -91.02 43.71 8.30
C GLU A 334 -89.65 44.35 8.56
N ASP A 335 -89.55 45.28 9.51
CA ASP A 335 -88.28 45.89 9.92
C ASP A 335 -87.29 44.85 10.45
N LYS A 336 -87.77 43.89 11.27
CA LYS A 336 -86.94 42.78 11.76
C LYS A 336 -86.45 41.87 10.63
N ILE A 337 -87.29 41.55 9.66
CA ILE A 337 -86.90 40.75 8.49
C ILE A 337 -85.84 41.48 7.67
N ASN A 338 -85.99 42.80 7.46
CA ASN A 338 -85.01 43.59 6.73
C ASN A 338 -83.66 43.67 7.46
N ASN A 339 -83.65 43.88 8.77
CA ASN A 339 -82.43 43.84 9.57
C ASN A 339 -81.72 42.47 9.49
N PHE A 340 -82.45 41.36 9.57
CA PHE A 340 -81.84 40.03 9.40
C PHE A 340 -81.28 39.81 7.99
N LYS A 341 -81.93 40.33 6.94
CA LYS A 341 -81.40 40.26 5.56
C LYS A 341 -80.11 41.07 5.40
N GLU A 342 -80.03 42.26 5.98
CA GLU A 342 -78.79 43.06 5.96
C GLU A 342 -77.65 42.34 6.68
N GLN A 343 -77.91 41.76 7.85
CA GLN A 343 -76.93 40.95 8.57
C GLN A 343 -76.48 39.74 7.75
N LEU A 344 -77.40 39.08 7.06
CA LEU A 344 -77.09 37.93 6.20
C LEU A 344 -76.23 38.32 5.00
N MET A 345 -76.49 39.49 4.39
CA MET A 345 -75.68 40.03 3.30
C MET A 345 -74.25 40.34 3.76
N ASN A 346 -74.08 40.91 4.95
CA ASN A 346 -72.77 41.16 5.55
C ASN A 346 -71.98 39.87 5.80
N PHE A 347 -72.61 38.85 6.39
CA PHE A 347 -71.96 37.56 6.60
C PHE A 347 -71.63 36.82 5.29
N ASN A 348 -72.45 36.98 4.25
CA ASN A 348 -72.18 36.39 2.94
C ASN A 348 -70.94 37.01 2.26
N ASN A 349 -70.76 38.34 2.39
CA ASN A 349 -69.56 39.01 1.91
C ASN A 349 -68.30 38.54 2.67
N GLU A 350 -68.40 38.38 4.00
CA GLU A 350 -67.29 37.87 4.82
C GLU A 350 -66.94 36.42 4.46
N TYR A 351 -67.95 35.58 4.16
CA TYR A 351 -67.78 34.20 3.74
C TYR A 351 -67.02 34.07 2.41
N GLU A 352 -67.41 34.83 1.37
CA GLU A 352 -66.73 34.80 0.08
C GLU A 352 -65.26 35.28 0.18
N ASP A 353 -65.00 36.28 1.03
CA ASP A 353 -63.64 36.79 1.23
C ASP A 353 -62.73 35.75 1.92
N ILE A 354 -63.26 34.99 2.88
CA ILE A 354 -62.54 33.87 3.54
C ILE A 354 -62.29 32.73 2.55
N LYS A 355 -63.29 32.35 1.76
CA LYS A 355 -63.18 31.28 0.75
C LYS A 355 -62.10 31.58 -0.29
N ASN A 356 -62.03 32.83 -0.76
CA ASN A 356 -60.99 33.28 -1.68
C ASN A 356 -59.59 33.22 -1.05
N LYS A 357 -59.46 33.52 0.25
CA LYS A 357 -58.18 33.39 0.99
C LYS A 357 -57.75 31.93 1.15
N ILE A 358 -58.70 31.02 1.41
CA ILE A 358 -58.43 29.57 1.50
C ILE A 358 -57.91 29.03 0.15
N LEU A 359 -58.59 29.35 -0.96
CA LEU A 359 -58.18 28.90 -2.29
C LEU A 359 -56.76 29.35 -2.66
N LYS A 360 -56.43 30.62 -2.40
CA LYS A 360 -55.08 31.15 -2.63
C LYS A 360 -54.01 30.43 -1.79
N ASN A 361 -54.31 30.12 -0.54
CA ASN A 361 -53.36 29.39 0.31
C ASN A 361 -53.17 27.94 -0.17
N GLU A 362 -54.22 27.28 -0.65
CA GLU A 362 -54.16 25.92 -1.18
C GLU A 362 -53.34 25.82 -2.47
N GLU A 363 -53.46 26.79 -3.38
CA GLU A 363 -52.61 26.90 -4.58
C GLU A 363 -51.13 27.06 -4.21
N LEU A 364 -50.80 27.97 -3.29
CA LEU A 364 -49.43 28.18 -2.82
C LEU A 364 -48.83 26.92 -2.14
N ILE A 365 -49.66 26.12 -1.46
CA ILE A 365 -49.25 24.84 -0.86
C ILE A 365 -49.02 23.76 -1.92
N LYS A 366 -49.73 23.80 -3.06
CA LYS A 366 -49.57 22.83 -4.15
C LYS A 366 -48.29 23.08 -4.94
N ASP A 367 -48.06 24.33 -5.36
CA ASP A 367 -46.89 24.72 -6.14
C ASP A 367 -45.57 24.41 -5.40
N SER A 368 -45.58 24.60 -4.08
CA SER A 368 -44.44 24.31 -3.22
C SER A 368 -44.18 22.82 -2.98
N LYS A 369 -45.20 21.95 -3.11
CA LYS A 369 -45.03 20.49 -3.01
C LYS A 369 -44.47 19.87 -4.29
N GLU A 370 -44.84 20.39 -5.47
CA GLU A 370 -44.31 19.92 -6.76
C GLU A 370 -42.81 20.21 -6.91
N MET A 371 -42.30 21.26 -6.25
CA MET A 371 -40.86 21.53 -6.14
C MET A 371 -40.10 20.58 -5.18
N LEU A 372 -40.79 19.86 -4.30
CA LEU A 372 -40.19 19.04 -3.23
C LEU A 372 -40.47 17.55 -3.46
N SER A 373 -39.86 16.93 -4.48
CA SER A 373 -39.68 15.47 -4.46
C SER A 373 -38.69 15.12 -3.34
N TYR A 374 -39.22 14.89 -2.13
CA TYR A 374 -38.44 14.67 -0.90
C TYR A 374 -37.39 13.57 -1.06
N GLU A 375 -37.69 12.47 -1.76
CA GLU A 375 -36.72 11.39 -2.00
C GLU A 375 -35.51 11.83 -2.83
N GLU A 376 -35.73 12.69 -3.82
CA GLU A 376 -34.68 13.12 -4.72
C GLU A 376 -33.76 14.15 -4.06
N LEU A 377 -34.32 15.01 -3.20
CA LEU A 377 -33.56 15.92 -2.34
C LEU A 377 -32.65 15.19 -1.35
N TYR A 378 -33.15 14.17 -0.65
CA TYR A 378 -32.32 13.40 0.29
C TYR A 378 -31.23 12.58 -0.44
N LYS A 379 -31.55 11.98 -1.60
CA LYS A 379 -30.56 11.29 -2.44
C LYS A 379 -29.47 12.26 -2.91
N ASN A 380 -29.82 13.48 -3.30
CA ASN A 380 -28.85 14.49 -3.75
C ASN A 380 -28.02 15.05 -2.58
N LYS A 381 -28.62 15.28 -1.41
CA LYS A 381 -27.88 15.69 -0.20
C LYS A 381 -26.88 14.61 0.25
N GLY A 382 -27.30 13.35 0.26
CA GLY A 382 -26.41 12.22 0.54
C GLY A 382 -25.26 12.11 -0.47
N LYS A 383 -25.54 12.26 -1.77
CA LYS A 383 -24.50 12.31 -2.82
C LYS A 383 -23.54 13.48 -2.64
N TYR A 384 -24.03 14.65 -2.23
CA TYR A 384 -23.20 15.84 -2.00
C TYR A 384 -22.31 15.69 -0.75
N GLU A 385 -22.84 15.14 0.34
CA GLU A 385 -22.03 14.81 1.53
C GLU A 385 -20.95 13.77 1.22
N LEU A 386 -21.30 12.73 0.45
CA LEU A 386 -20.35 11.73 -0.05
C LEU A 386 -19.26 12.38 -0.91
N TYR A 387 -19.65 13.23 -1.87
CA TYR A 387 -18.73 13.99 -2.71
C TYR A 387 -17.72 14.80 -1.87
N ASN A 388 -18.20 15.55 -0.88
CA ASN A 388 -17.34 16.37 -0.02
C ASN A 388 -16.39 15.51 0.83
N LYS A 389 -16.86 14.40 1.40
CA LYS A 389 -15.99 13.47 2.14
C LYS A 389 -14.92 12.85 1.25
N CYS A 390 -15.31 12.37 0.07
CA CYS A 390 -14.36 11.80 -0.89
C CYS A 390 -13.35 12.84 -1.38
N LYS A 391 -13.76 14.10 -1.58
CA LYS A 391 -12.86 15.19 -1.93
C LYS A 391 -11.86 15.50 -0.81
N GLN A 392 -12.28 15.46 0.46
CA GLN A 392 -11.37 15.62 1.60
C GLN A 392 -10.36 14.48 1.69
N GLU A 393 -10.78 13.23 1.49
CA GLU A 393 -9.88 12.08 1.44
C GLU A 393 -8.89 12.17 0.26
N LEU A 394 -9.36 12.62 -0.91
CA LEU A 394 -8.51 12.84 -2.08
C LEU A 394 -7.38 13.83 -1.77
N VAL A 395 -7.68 14.95 -1.09
CA VAL A 395 -6.66 15.92 -0.65
C VAL A 395 -5.62 15.27 0.29
N LYS A 396 -6.05 14.39 1.20
CA LYS A 396 -5.12 13.66 2.09
C LYS A 396 -4.22 12.70 1.31
N ILE A 397 -4.76 11.98 0.33
CA ILE A 397 -4.00 11.05 -0.53
C ILE A 397 -3.02 11.83 -1.40
N GLU A 398 -3.44 12.94 -2.00
CA GLU A 398 -2.58 13.86 -2.75
C GLU A 398 -1.41 14.38 -1.89
N SER A 399 -1.70 14.79 -0.65
CA SER A 399 -0.66 15.24 0.28
C SER A 399 0.35 14.15 0.57
N LYS A 400 -0.10 12.92 0.88
CA LYS A 400 0.79 11.76 1.08
C LYS A 400 1.62 11.47 -0.16
N TYR A 401 1.01 11.49 -1.34
CA TYR A 401 1.71 11.27 -2.62
C TYR A 401 2.80 12.34 -2.87
N LYS A 402 2.50 13.62 -2.61
CA LYS A 402 3.49 14.71 -2.70
C LYS A 402 4.63 14.55 -1.70
N ASN A 403 4.34 14.15 -0.47
CA ASN A 403 5.36 13.87 0.54
C ASN A 403 6.32 12.76 0.09
N LEU A 404 5.79 11.66 -0.45
CA LEU A 404 6.59 10.57 -1.01
C LEU A 404 7.51 11.05 -2.15
N ILE A 405 7.02 11.93 -3.03
CA ILE A 405 7.87 12.55 -4.07
C ILE A 405 9.00 13.37 -3.44
N GLY A 406 8.69 14.17 -2.43
CA GLY A 406 9.68 14.98 -1.71
C GLY A 406 10.77 14.13 -1.06
N GLU A 407 10.38 13.06 -0.36
CA GLU A 407 11.31 12.12 0.26
C GLU A 407 12.21 11.41 -0.77
N ILE A 408 11.64 10.97 -1.90
CA ILE A 408 12.41 10.39 -3.00
C ILE A 408 13.40 11.40 -3.58
N GLY A 409 12.99 12.65 -3.73
CA GLY A 409 13.84 13.75 -4.20
C GLY A 409 15.04 13.98 -3.27
N ALA A 410 14.80 14.03 -1.96
CA ALA A 410 15.86 14.17 -0.96
C ALA A 410 16.84 12.99 -0.97
N LEU A 411 16.34 11.75 -1.10
CA LEU A 411 17.19 10.56 -1.25
C LEU A 411 18.01 10.60 -2.55
N ASP A 412 17.47 11.13 -3.63
CA ASP A 412 18.18 11.27 -4.89
C ASP A 412 19.35 12.26 -4.81
N GLU A 413 19.21 13.33 -4.03
CA GLU A 413 20.30 14.26 -3.74
C GLU A 413 21.41 13.56 -2.94
N GLN A 414 21.07 12.89 -1.85
CA GLN A 414 22.04 12.11 -1.04
C GLN A 414 22.76 11.04 -1.88
N ILE A 415 22.03 10.33 -2.75
CA ILE A 415 22.61 9.34 -3.66
C ILE A 415 23.58 10.00 -4.66
N LYS A 416 23.26 11.19 -5.17
CA LYS A 416 24.13 11.92 -6.10
C LYS A 416 25.43 12.36 -5.43
N GLU A 417 25.38 12.79 -4.17
CA GLU A 417 26.56 13.16 -3.38
C GLU A 417 27.54 12.00 -3.22
N ILE A 418 27.03 10.79 -2.96
CA ILE A 418 27.87 9.59 -2.86
C ILE A 418 28.46 9.20 -4.22
N LYS A 419 27.73 9.42 -5.33
CA LYS A 419 28.16 9.11 -6.70
C LYS A 419 29.16 10.15 -7.23
N SER A 420 30.38 10.11 -6.72
CA SER A 420 31.47 10.95 -7.19
C SER A 420 32.09 10.42 -8.50
N LYS A 421 31.97 11.19 -9.58
CA LYS A 421 32.68 10.92 -10.85
C LYS A 421 34.20 10.92 -10.66
N LYS A 422 34.72 11.79 -9.81
CA LYS A 422 36.15 11.87 -9.47
C LYS A 422 36.62 10.55 -8.85
N ARG A 423 35.93 10.07 -7.80
CA ARG A 423 36.23 8.78 -7.16
C ARG A 423 36.14 7.61 -8.13
N LYS A 424 35.13 7.60 -9.00
CA LYS A 424 34.99 6.56 -10.03
C LYS A 424 36.21 6.51 -10.95
N ASN A 425 36.68 7.68 -11.40
CA ASN A 425 37.84 7.78 -12.29
C ASN A 425 39.14 7.38 -11.59
N GLU A 426 39.32 7.79 -10.33
CA GLU A 426 40.47 7.38 -9.49
C GLU A 426 40.53 5.86 -9.33
N ILE A 427 39.42 5.23 -8.94
CA ILE A 427 39.33 3.76 -8.81
C ILE A 427 39.61 3.07 -10.16
N THR A 428 39.02 3.61 -11.24
CA THR A 428 39.24 3.08 -12.59
C THR A 428 40.72 3.14 -12.97
N MET A 429 41.40 4.24 -12.67
CA MET A 429 42.82 4.41 -12.97
C MET A 429 43.68 3.44 -12.16
N GLN A 430 43.47 3.37 -10.84
CA GLN A 430 44.20 2.45 -9.95
C GLN A 430 44.04 0.99 -10.38
N LEU A 431 42.80 0.57 -10.71
CA LEU A 431 42.54 -0.79 -11.17
C LEU A 431 43.17 -1.06 -12.55
N LYS A 432 43.11 -0.08 -13.48
CA LYS A 432 43.79 -0.19 -14.77
C LYS A 432 45.30 -0.34 -14.61
N ASP A 433 45.91 0.39 -13.69
CA ASP A 433 47.36 0.30 -13.47
C ASP A 433 47.76 -1.07 -12.94
N LYS A 434 46.97 -1.68 -12.03
CA LYS A 434 47.18 -3.08 -11.63
C LYS A 434 46.98 -4.05 -12.79
N CYS A 435 45.97 -3.84 -13.64
CA CYS A 435 45.78 -4.66 -14.84
C CYS A 435 46.97 -4.55 -15.81
N LYS A 436 47.54 -3.37 -16.02
CA LYS A 436 48.74 -3.20 -16.87
C LYS A 436 49.91 -4.02 -16.35
N THR A 437 50.16 -3.98 -15.03
CA THR A 437 51.23 -4.77 -14.39
C THR A 437 51.05 -6.27 -14.65
N PHE A 438 49.82 -6.79 -14.56
CA PHE A 438 49.55 -8.19 -14.90
C PHE A 438 49.66 -8.47 -16.39
N ALA A 439 49.10 -7.60 -17.25
CA ALA A 439 49.11 -7.74 -18.70
C ALA A 439 50.54 -7.87 -19.26
N GLU A 440 51.45 -7.01 -18.79
CA GLU A 440 52.88 -7.07 -19.15
C GLU A 440 53.52 -8.40 -18.75
N LYS A 441 53.18 -8.93 -17.56
CA LYS A 441 53.74 -10.20 -17.08
C LYS A 441 53.15 -11.43 -17.79
N ILE A 442 51.95 -11.35 -18.36
CA ILE A 442 51.27 -12.48 -19.02
C ILE A 442 51.19 -12.35 -20.55
N ASN A 443 52.01 -11.46 -21.13
CA ASN A 443 52.09 -11.19 -22.56
C ASN A 443 50.73 -10.84 -23.19
N LEU A 444 49.95 -9.99 -22.51
CA LEU A 444 48.72 -9.43 -23.06
C LEU A 444 48.94 -7.98 -23.53
N PRO A 445 48.47 -7.61 -24.73
CA PRO A 445 48.52 -6.23 -25.19
C PRO A 445 47.75 -5.28 -24.25
N LEU A 446 48.38 -4.16 -23.88
CA LEU A 446 47.76 -3.14 -23.03
C LEU A 446 46.49 -2.52 -23.65
N THR A 447 46.38 -2.55 -24.98
CA THR A 447 45.20 -2.10 -25.73
C THR A 447 43.94 -2.92 -25.43
N TYR A 448 44.09 -4.13 -24.90
CA TYR A 448 42.97 -4.99 -24.54
C TYR A 448 42.30 -4.58 -23.22
N ILE A 449 42.95 -3.74 -22.41
CA ILE A 449 42.41 -3.29 -21.11
C ILE A 449 41.26 -2.29 -21.34
N LYS A 450 40.03 -2.79 -21.26
CA LYS A 450 38.80 -2.04 -21.52
C LYS A 450 37.82 -2.33 -20.39
N PHE A 451 37.38 -1.29 -19.70
CA PHE A 451 36.43 -1.47 -18.59
C PHE A 451 35.03 -1.00 -18.98
N ARG A 452 34.03 -1.83 -18.65
CA ARG A 452 32.61 -1.47 -18.63
C ARG A 452 32.10 -1.71 -17.21
N ASP A 453 31.55 -0.65 -16.61
CA ASP A 453 31.08 -0.69 -15.22
C ASP A 453 32.13 -1.23 -14.22
N LEU A 454 33.37 -0.75 -14.35
CA LEU A 454 34.53 -1.13 -13.54
C LEU A 454 35.03 -2.57 -13.74
N VAL A 455 34.45 -3.35 -14.65
CA VAL A 455 34.87 -4.72 -14.98
C VAL A 455 35.50 -4.78 -16.36
N GLN A 456 36.51 -5.63 -16.53
CA GLN A 456 37.11 -5.91 -17.84
C GLN A 456 36.08 -6.48 -18.83
N VAL A 457 36.10 -5.95 -20.05
CA VAL A 457 35.31 -6.47 -21.17
C VAL A 457 36.02 -7.67 -21.77
N ILE A 458 35.27 -8.76 -21.98
CA ILE A 458 35.74 -9.93 -22.71
C ILE A 458 35.21 -9.83 -24.14
N ASP A 459 36.02 -9.28 -25.05
CA ASP A 459 35.73 -9.12 -26.49
C ASP A 459 36.68 -9.91 -27.40
N HIS A 460 37.55 -10.73 -26.80
CA HIS A 460 38.52 -11.59 -27.47
C HIS A 460 38.17 -13.08 -27.26
N THR A 461 38.70 -13.96 -28.12
CA THR A 461 38.43 -15.40 -28.12
C THR A 461 39.71 -16.24 -28.02
N GLY A 462 39.55 -17.53 -27.73
CA GLY A 462 40.66 -18.47 -27.58
C GLY A 462 41.51 -18.21 -26.33
N SER A 463 42.81 -18.49 -26.41
CA SER A 463 43.74 -18.44 -25.27
C SER A 463 43.94 -17.05 -24.67
N GLU A 464 43.47 -15.98 -25.31
CA GLU A 464 43.46 -14.62 -24.77
C GLU A 464 42.38 -14.43 -23.68
N THR A 465 41.22 -15.09 -23.81
CA THR A 465 40.10 -14.95 -22.86
C THR A 465 40.48 -15.36 -21.44
N PRO A 466 41.08 -16.55 -21.19
CA PRO A 466 41.50 -16.95 -19.85
C PRO A 466 42.52 -15.98 -19.23
N ARG A 467 43.43 -15.43 -20.04
CA ARG A 467 44.43 -14.46 -19.58
C ARG A 467 43.79 -13.13 -19.19
N LEU A 468 42.78 -12.66 -19.93
CA LEU A 468 42.03 -11.44 -19.58
C LEU A 468 41.26 -11.60 -18.25
N VAL A 469 40.62 -12.76 -18.05
CA VAL A 469 39.94 -13.08 -16.79
C VAL A 469 40.94 -13.09 -15.63
N TYR A 470 42.04 -13.83 -15.77
CA TYR A 470 43.09 -13.91 -14.75
C TYR A 470 43.70 -12.54 -14.44
N MET A 471 44.01 -11.74 -15.47
CA MET A 471 44.53 -10.38 -15.31
C MET A 471 43.58 -9.54 -14.45
N TYR A 472 42.30 -9.49 -14.82
CA TYR A 472 41.34 -8.63 -14.13
C TYR A 472 41.08 -9.08 -12.69
N GLN A 473 40.81 -10.37 -12.44
CA GLN A 473 40.52 -10.83 -11.09
C GLN A 473 41.74 -10.74 -10.16
N SER A 474 42.94 -11.04 -10.67
CA SER A 474 44.18 -10.88 -9.91
C SER A 474 44.51 -9.41 -9.61
N ALA A 475 44.27 -8.51 -10.57
CA ALA A 475 44.41 -7.07 -10.38
C ALA A 475 43.40 -6.53 -9.35
N LEU A 476 42.15 -6.99 -9.41
CA LEU A 476 41.10 -6.62 -8.46
C LEU A 476 41.42 -7.10 -7.04
N TYR A 477 41.96 -8.31 -6.89
CA TYR A 477 42.44 -8.82 -5.61
C TYR A 477 43.56 -7.92 -5.04
N LEU A 478 44.59 -7.59 -5.84
CA LEU A 478 45.67 -6.70 -5.37
C LEU A 478 45.16 -5.31 -5.00
N TYR A 479 44.25 -4.75 -5.79
CA TYR A 479 43.63 -3.48 -5.49
C TYR A 479 42.84 -3.52 -4.16
N ASN A 480 42.02 -4.56 -3.95
CA ASN A 480 41.27 -4.73 -2.70
C ASN A 480 42.16 -4.97 -1.48
N LEU A 481 43.31 -5.61 -1.68
CA LEU A 481 44.31 -5.83 -0.65
C LEU A 481 44.92 -4.52 -0.12
N GLU A 482 45.06 -3.52 -0.99
CA GLU A 482 45.58 -2.19 -0.68
C GLU A 482 44.52 -1.27 -0.07
N ARG A 483 43.24 -1.43 -0.43
CA ARG A 483 42.13 -0.56 0.01
C ARG A 483 41.80 -0.63 1.50
N GLY A 484 42.31 -1.63 2.21
CA GLY A 484 42.28 -1.66 3.67
C GLY A 484 41.39 -2.74 4.28
N GLU A 485 40.39 -2.34 5.07
CA GLU A 485 39.46 -3.28 5.73
C GLU A 485 38.36 -3.71 4.76
N ASN A 486 38.29 -5.00 4.44
CA ASN A 486 37.25 -5.63 3.62
C ASN A 486 37.42 -7.17 3.66
N PRO A 487 36.38 -7.94 3.28
CA PRO A 487 36.47 -9.40 3.20
C PRO A 487 37.09 -9.95 1.90
N PHE A 488 37.57 -9.09 0.99
CA PHE A 488 38.04 -9.47 -0.35
C PHE A 488 39.55 -9.74 -0.43
N ASN A 489 40.16 -10.04 0.71
CA ASN A 489 41.60 -10.24 0.85
C ASN A 489 42.02 -11.72 0.75
N PHE A 490 41.18 -12.56 0.12
CA PHE A 490 41.51 -13.90 -0.34
C PHE A 490 41.15 -14.06 -1.82
N TYR A 491 41.84 -14.96 -2.53
CA TYR A 491 41.63 -15.22 -3.96
C TYR A 491 41.99 -16.66 -4.30
N VAL A 492 41.14 -17.33 -5.07
CA VAL A 492 41.25 -18.75 -5.37
C VAL A 492 41.25 -18.97 -6.87
N ILE A 493 42.24 -19.70 -7.37
CA ILE A 493 42.43 -19.96 -8.79
C ILE A 493 42.43 -21.47 -9.00
N ASP A 494 41.43 -22.01 -9.70
CA ASP A 494 41.37 -23.42 -10.03
C ASP A 494 41.86 -23.67 -11.46
N THR A 495 42.98 -24.38 -11.55
CA THR A 495 43.59 -24.89 -12.78
C THR A 495 43.91 -23.76 -13.77
N PRO A 496 45.03 -23.03 -13.59
CA PRO A 496 45.46 -21.94 -14.48
C PRO A 496 45.71 -22.31 -15.94
N ASN A 497 46.00 -23.59 -16.22
CA ASN A 497 46.23 -24.06 -17.58
C ASN A 497 44.89 -24.36 -18.27
N GLN A 498 44.34 -23.38 -18.98
CA GLN A 498 43.00 -23.47 -19.58
C GLN A 498 43.01 -23.20 -21.07
N GLN A 499 42.13 -23.92 -21.78
CA GLN A 499 42.02 -23.87 -23.25
C GLN A 499 43.34 -24.17 -23.97
N GLY A 500 44.23 -24.95 -23.34
CA GLY A 500 45.52 -25.36 -23.91
C GLY A 500 46.46 -24.17 -24.14
N GLN A 501 46.75 -23.39 -23.08
CA GLN A 501 47.80 -22.37 -23.16
C GLN A 501 49.11 -23.01 -23.59
N ASP A 502 49.81 -22.38 -24.54
CA ASP A 502 51.19 -22.75 -24.86
C ASP A 502 52.09 -22.61 -23.63
N GLU A 503 53.19 -23.38 -23.60
CA GLU A 503 54.04 -23.48 -22.41
C GLU A 503 54.59 -22.12 -21.96
N ASP A 504 54.99 -21.26 -22.90
CA ASP A 504 55.47 -19.91 -22.63
C ASP A 504 54.42 -19.04 -21.92
N ASN A 505 53.16 -19.08 -22.39
CA ASN A 505 52.06 -18.30 -21.82
C ASN A 505 51.70 -18.81 -20.41
N LEU A 506 51.71 -20.13 -20.21
CA LEU A 506 51.48 -20.71 -18.90
C LEU A 506 52.62 -20.36 -17.91
N GLU A 507 53.86 -20.38 -18.36
CA GLU A 507 55.01 -19.96 -17.57
C GLU A 507 54.90 -18.48 -17.17
N CYS A 508 54.46 -17.62 -18.09
CA CYS A 508 54.18 -16.22 -17.79
C CYS A 508 53.07 -16.05 -16.74
N ILE A 509 51.98 -16.83 -16.80
CA ILE A 509 50.95 -16.85 -15.75
C ILE A 509 51.56 -17.23 -14.40
N PHE A 510 52.35 -18.31 -14.33
CA PHE A 510 52.99 -18.73 -13.09
C PHE A 510 53.97 -17.69 -12.55
N LYS A 511 54.84 -17.12 -13.38
CA LYS A 511 55.76 -16.02 -12.99
C LYS A 511 54.99 -14.79 -12.48
N SER A 512 53.83 -14.50 -13.04
CA SER A 512 53.01 -13.36 -12.59
C SER A 512 52.46 -13.54 -11.17
N MET A 513 52.33 -14.79 -10.68
CA MET A 513 51.90 -15.08 -9.30
C MET A 513 52.91 -14.60 -8.25
N GLU A 514 54.13 -14.22 -8.62
CA GLU A 514 55.05 -13.52 -7.71
C GLU A 514 54.46 -12.23 -7.15
N LEU A 515 53.57 -11.58 -7.91
CA LEU A 515 52.83 -10.38 -7.47
C LEU A 515 51.84 -10.71 -6.34
N LEU A 516 51.50 -11.99 -6.15
CA LEU A 516 50.46 -12.48 -5.23
C LEU A 516 51.02 -13.06 -3.92
N LEU A 517 52.34 -12.96 -3.67
CA LEU A 517 53.03 -13.55 -2.51
C LEU A 517 52.78 -12.83 -1.16
N SER A 518 52.09 -11.70 -1.17
CA SER A 518 51.96 -10.85 0.03
C SER A 518 51.23 -11.54 1.19
N ASN A 519 51.88 -11.61 2.36
CA ASN A 519 51.29 -12.09 3.61
C ASN A 519 50.16 -11.18 4.16
N LYS A 520 49.90 -10.03 3.51
CA LYS A 520 48.73 -9.20 3.83
C LYS A 520 47.42 -9.89 3.44
N GLY A 521 47.43 -10.76 2.44
CA GLY A 521 46.26 -11.48 1.92
C GLY A 521 46.48 -12.98 1.89
N GLN A 522 45.67 -13.67 1.10
CA GLN A 522 45.73 -15.12 0.92
C GLN A 522 45.37 -15.51 -0.51
N VAL A 523 46.25 -16.24 -1.19
CA VAL A 523 45.96 -16.80 -2.51
C VAL A 523 46.04 -18.32 -2.44
N ILE A 524 45.06 -19.00 -3.02
CA ILE A 524 45.00 -20.46 -3.12
C ILE A 524 44.98 -20.83 -4.60
N VAL A 525 45.99 -21.56 -5.07
CA VAL A 525 46.12 -21.96 -6.47
C VAL A 525 46.08 -23.48 -6.58
N GLY A 526 45.10 -24.01 -7.28
CA GLY A 526 45.06 -25.41 -7.70
C GLY A 526 45.76 -25.58 -9.04
N THR A 527 46.83 -26.39 -9.10
CA THR A 527 47.54 -26.65 -10.36
C THR A 527 47.94 -28.12 -10.50
N GLU A 528 48.08 -28.56 -11.75
CA GLU A 528 48.59 -29.90 -12.11
C GLU A 528 50.09 -29.90 -12.32
N ARG A 529 50.65 -28.74 -12.69
CA ARG A 529 52.06 -28.56 -13.02
C ARG A 529 52.73 -27.73 -11.92
N LYS A 530 54.03 -27.96 -11.73
CA LYS A 530 54.84 -27.12 -10.86
C LYS A 530 54.84 -25.69 -11.39
N THR A 531 54.72 -24.72 -10.50
CA THR A 531 54.66 -23.29 -10.84
C THR A 531 56.03 -22.64 -10.80
N GLY A 532 57.04 -23.28 -10.20
CA GLY A 532 58.34 -22.67 -9.92
C GLY A 532 58.31 -21.74 -8.70
N LEU A 533 57.17 -21.63 -8.01
CA LEU A 533 56.98 -20.82 -6.82
C LEU A 533 56.79 -21.64 -5.55
N GLU A 534 56.96 -22.96 -5.63
CA GLU A 534 56.82 -23.88 -4.50
C GLU A 534 57.69 -23.44 -3.32
N GLU A 535 58.96 -23.09 -3.56
CA GLU A 535 59.87 -22.65 -2.50
C GLU A 535 59.50 -21.30 -1.87
N LYS A 536 58.80 -20.43 -2.62
CA LYS A 536 58.32 -19.12 -2.15
C LYS A 536 56.92 -19.21 -1.52
N ALA A 537 56.18 -20.29 -1.75
CA ALA A 537 54.83 -20.47 -1.24
C ALA A 537 54.85 -20.70 0.27
N ASN A 538 53.89 -20.11 0.97
CA ASN A 538 53.76 -20.29 2.41
C ASN A 538 53.28 -21.70 2.77
N ASN A 539 52.56 -22.35 1.86
CA ASN A 539 52.00 -23.67 2.04
C ASN A 539 51.89 -24.43 0.71
N ILE A 540 52.24 -25.72 0.73
CA ILE A 540 52.08 -26.63 -0.40
C ILE A 540 51.28 -27.85 0.08
N ILE A 541 50.20 -28.16 -0.62
CA ILE A 541 49.33 -29.31 -0.38
C ILE A 541 49.45 -30.24 -1.57
N ASN A 542 50.02 -31.43 -1.37
CA ASN A 542 50.22 -32.40 -2.44
C ASN A 542 49.09 -33.44 -2.44
N LEU A 543 48.41 -33.57 -3.58
CA LEU A 543 47.39 -34.58 -3.85
C LEU A 543 47.95 -35.60 -4.85
N SER A 544 48.42 -36.74 -4.35
CA SER A 544 49.11 -37.76 -5.15
C SER A 544 48.18 -38.88 -5.64
N THR A 545 47.14 -39.23 -4.88
CA THR A 545 46.31 -40.41 -5.16
C THR A 545 45.15 -40.09 -6.11
N LYS A 546 45.16 -40.71 -7.29
CA LYS A 546 44.06 -40.59 -8.27
C LYS A 546 42.77 -41.21 -7.70
N ARG A 547 41.66 -40.49 -7.87
CA ARG A 547 40.28 -40.88 -7.49
C ARG A 547 40.07 -41.16 -5.99
N LYS A 548 41.03 -40.89 -5.13
CA LYS A 548 40.93 -41.04 -3.67
C LYS A 548 41.67 -39.91 -2.98
N CYS A 549 40.99 -38.78 -2.78
CA CYS A 549 41.57 -37.65 -2.05
C CYS A 549 41.32 -37.73 -0.53
N LEU A 550 40.26 -38.44 -0.11
CA LEU A 550 39.93 -38.65 1.30
C LEU A 550 40.73 -39.84 1.83
N ASN A 551 41.07 -39.80 3.12
CA ASN A 551 41.77 -40.88 3.82
C ASN A 551 41.12 -41.16 5.19
N SER A 552 41.43 -42.31 5.78
CA SER A 552 40.91 -42.72 7.08
C SER A 552 41.75 -42.21 8.26
N GLU A 553 42.94 -41.64 8.01
CA GLU A 553 43.94 -41.31 9.04
C GLU A 553 43.37 -40.38 10.12
N LYS A 554 42.73 -39.28 9.71
CA LYS A 554 42.13 -38.29 10.62
C LYS A 554 40.61 -38.43 10.78
N TYR A 555 40.00 -39.48 10.21
CA TYR A 555 38.54 -39.59 10.17
C TYR A 555 37.92 -39.60 11.57
N ASN A 556 38.46 -40.41 12.49
CA ASN A 556 37.94 -40.49 13.85
C ASN A 556 38.07 -39.16 14.61
N GLU A 557 39.18 -38.43 14.43
CA GLU A 557 39.39 -37.10 15.01
C GLU A 557 38.33 -36.11 14.49
N HIS A 558 38.14 -36.06 13.17
CA HIS A 558 37.19 -35.15 12.54
C HIS A 558 35.73 -35.48 12.89
N ILE A 559 35.39 -36.77 13.04
CA ILE A 559 34.06 -37.18 13.49
C ILE A 559 33.80 -36.79 14.93
N ASN A 560 34.77 -36.99 15.84
CA ASN A 560 34.65 -36.55 17.22
C ASN A 560 34.47 -35.03 17.31
N GLN A 561 35.23 -34.28 16.50
CA GLN A 561 35.06 -32.83 16.40
C GLN A 561 33.66 -32.45 15.88
N LEU A 562 33.18 -33.11 14.82
CA LEU A 562 31.83 -32.89 14.29
C LEU A 562 30.75 -33.16 15.35
N GLN A 563 30.87 -34.27 16.09
CA GLN A 563 29.93 -34.62 17.17
C GLN A 563 29.90 -33.54 18.26
N SER A 564 31.05 -32.97 18.63
CA SER A 564 31.11 -31.88 19.60
C SER A 564 30.33 -30.64 19.13
N TYR A 565 30.42 -30.27 17.85
CA TYR A 565 29.62 -29.17 17.31
C TYR A 565 28.13 -29.51 17.20
N GLN A 566 27.79 -30.76 16.87
CA GLN A 566 26.40 -31.21 16.83
C GLN A 566 25.74 -31.12 18.22
N GLN A 567 26.48 -31.40 19.30
CA GLN A 567 25.99 -31.21 20.67
C GLN A 567 25.72 -29.73 20.96
N ILE A 568 26.65 -28.83 20.63
CA ILE A 568 26.48 -27.38 20.82
C ILE A 568 25.27 -26.85 20.01
N ILE A 569 25.10 -27.32 18.77
CA ILE A 569 23.94 -26.96 17.93
C ILE A 569 22.64 -27.45 18.56
N THR A 570 22.62 -28.68 19.08
CA THR A 570 21.44 -29.24 19.76
C THR A 570 21.04 -28.39 20.96
N GLU A 571 22.01 -27.94 21.77
CA GLU A 571 21.76 -27.04 22.89
C GLU A 571 21.25 -25.67 22.43
N TYR A 572 21.81 -25.12 21.36
CA TYR A 572 21.37 -23.86 20.77
C TYR A 572 19.91 -23.92 20.31
N ILE A 573 19.51 -24.99 19.61
CA ILE A 573 18.14 -25.20 19.14
C ILE A 573 17.17 -25.25 20.34
N LYS A 574 17.49 -26.05 21.37
CA LYS A 574 16.67 -26.14 22.59
C LYS A 574 16.48 -24.79 23.27
N ARG A 575 17.52 -23.96 23.35
CA ARG A 575 17.41 -22.60 23.92
C ARG A 575 16.48 -21.72 23.09
N LYS A 576 16.59 -21.76 21.76
CA LYS A 576 15.75 -20.98 20.85
C LYS A 576 14.28 -21.41 20.86
N GLU A 577 13.98 -22.68 21.11
CA GLU A 577 12.62 -23.19 21.27
C GLU A 577 11.96 -22.74 22.58
N ILE A 578 12.74 -22.42 23.62
CA ILE A 578 12.23 -21.91 24.90
C ILE A 578 12.01 -20.38 24.84
N GLU A 579 12.78 -19.67 24.01
CA GLU A 579 12.69 -18.21 23.84
C GLU A 579 11.55 -17.76 22.92
N ASN A 580 11.05 -18.64 22.05
CA ASN A 580 9.93 -18.39 21.13
C ASN A 580 8.64 -18.98 21.70
#